data_AF-A0A8J4N4S1-F1
#
_entry.id   AF-A0A8J4N4S1-F1
#
_cell.length_a   1.000
_cell.length_b   1.000
_cell.length_c   1.000
_cell.angle_alpha   90.00
_cell.angle_beta   90.00
_cell.angle_gamma   90.00
#
_symmetry.space_group_name_H-M   'P 1'
#
loop_
_entity.id
_entity.type
_entity.pdbx_description
1 polymer ?
#
loop_
_entity_poly.entity_id
_entity_poly.type
_entity_poly.pdbx_seq_one_letter_code
_entity_poly.pdbx_strand_id
1 'polypeptide(L)'
;GTSAGAAPPISFNEALQYFQTADLSECRKKVRATVRRRGLAALVRFLFGPPRLQPQLQGERELALAMAQCGLDDNERVHMRILQTIYKKLTRSGLGCPRYGAHWEELGFQGADPGTDLRGTGMLGLMQMLYFVMDSRTLPLAQEIFKLSQHETQAPAITLILLQNFPFCIMSVNITRIVIQALREECLSRECNRRQQVIAVLNDLYAAAFLQLYRVWKWQHKTLADSGFLLKELELSTRKKPKQLLKSLEAYVNRSPAADGFQQPSPPSASGGGEEINFTGVCDLQIELEGEARLI
;
A
#
# COMPACT_ATOMS: atom_id res chain seq x y z
N GLY A 1 4.97 28.21 17.11
CA GLY A 1 4.52 27.62 15.85
C GLY A 1 5.53 27.91 14.78
N THR A 2 6.47 27.00 14.57
CA THR A 2 7.37 27.05 13.41
C THR A 2 6.61 26.51 12.21
N SER A 3 6.39 27.38 11.23
CA SER A 3 5.98 27.01 9.88
C SER A 3 6.88 25.87 9.39
N ALA A 4 6.33 24.66 9.31
CA ALA A 4 7.00 23.52 8.71
C ALA A 4 7.13 23.80 7.21
N GLY A 5 8.23 24.42 6.80
CA GLY A 5 8.60 24.52 5.39
C GLY A 5 8.51 23.12 4.79
N ALA A 6 7.62 22.95 3.79
CA ALA A 6 7.27 21.65 3.27
C ALA A 6 8.48 21.02 2.59
N ALA A 7 9.21 20.17 3.32
CA ALA A 7 10.30 19.40 2.75
C ALA A 7 9.79 18.62 1.52
N PRO A 8 10.60 18.55 0.45
CA PRO A 8 10.20 17.84 -0.76
C PRO A 8 9.95 16.36 -0.44
N PRO A 9 8.98 15.72 -1.12
CA PRO A 9 8.75 14.29 -1.02
C PRO A 9 10.04 13.50 -1.20
N ILE A 10 10.22 12.44 -0.41
CA ILE A 10 11.39 11.57 -0.50
C ILE A 10 11.12 10.43 -1.48
N SER A 11 12.09 10.09 -2.32
CA SER A 11 11.99 8.90 -3.17
C SER A 11 12.27 7.61 -2.38
N PHE A 12 11.75 6.48 -2.82
CA PHE A 12 12.07 5.19 -2.20
C PHE A 12 13.58 4.90 -2.21
N ASN A 13 14.27 5.22 -3.32
CA ASN A 13 15.71 4.98 -3.45
C ASN A 13 16.54 5.87 -2.52
N GLU A 14 16.15 7.14 -2.37
CA GLU A 14 16.79 8.06 -1.42
C GLU A 14 16.62 7.58 0.03
N ALA A 15 15.41 7.16 0.40
CA ALA A 15 15.14 6.59 1.71
C ALA A 15 15.91 5.28 1.94
N LEU A 16 15.99 4.41 0.93
CA LEU A 16 16.75 3.16 1.02
C LEU A 16 18.25 3.42 1.16
N GLN A 17 18.79 4.39 0.43
CA GLN A 17 20.19 4.78 0.52
C GLN A 17 20.56 5.25 1.94
N TYR A 18 19.67 6.01 2.59
CA TYR A 18 19.84 6.37 4.00
C TYR A 18 19.99 5.14 4.89
N PHE A 19 19.10 4.14 4.79
CA PHE A 19 19.19 2.94 5.63
C PHE A 19 20.40 2.06 5.28
N GLN A 20 20.92 2.13 4.05
CA GLN A 20 22.13 1.42 3.65
C GLN A 20 23.39 2.01 4.30
N THR A 21 23.40 3.31 4.60
CA THR A 21 24.58 4.02 5.16
C THR A 21 24.44 4.35 6.65
N ALA A 22 23.22 4.39 7.19
CA ALA A 22 22.96 4.67 8.59
C ALA A 22 23.54 3.60 9.53
N ASP A 23 23.93 4.02 10.73
CA ASP A 23 24.32 3.08 11.79
C ASP A 23 23.09 2.37 12.36
N LEU A 24 22.88 1.14 11.92
CA LEU A 24 21.81 0.25 12.40
C LEU A 24 22.35 -0.81 13.36
N SER A 25 23.52 -0.62 13.97
CA SER A 25 24.17 -1.61 14.84
C SER A 25 23.26 -2.11 15.97
N GLU A 26 22.60 -1.21 16.70
CA GLU A 26 21.65 -1.57 17.76
C GLU A 26 20.43 -2.33 17.23
N CYS A 27 19.95 -1.98 16.04
CA CYS A 27 18.86 -2.69 15.39
C CYS A 27 19.30 -4.10 14.97
N ARG A 28 20.51 -4.24 14.41
CA ARG A 28 21.10 -5.51 13.98
C ARG A 28 21.27 -6.49 15.14
N LYS A 29 21.64 -6.02 16.33
CA LYS A 29 21.72 -6.86 17.55
C LYS A 29 20.38 -7.53 17.91
N LYS A 30 19.26 -6.88 17.59
CA LYS A 30 17.90 -7.37 17.85
C LYS A 30 17.37 -8.29 16.74
N VAL A 31 18.07 -8.40 15.61
CA VAL A 31 17.61 -9.18 14.46
C VAL A 31 17.65 -10.67 14.78
N ARG A 32 16.46 -11.29 14.84
CA ARG A 32 16.32 -12.74 14.75
C ARG A 32 16.33 -13.17 13.29
N ALA A 33 17.48 -13.63 12.80
CA ALA A 33 17.69 -13.93 11.38
C ALA A 33 16.76 -15.02 10.83
N THR A 34 16.70 -16.21 11.47
CA THR A 34 15.94 -17.36 10.95
C THR A 34 15.14 -18.04 12.06
N VAL A 35 13.91 -18.48 11.74
CA VAL A 35 13.16 -19.41 12.61
C VAL A 35 13.84 -20.79 12.55
N ARG A 36 14.53 -21.16 13.63
CA ARG A 36 15.21 -22.47 13.73
C ARG A 36 14.17 -23.60 13.76
N ARG A 37 14.09 -24.39 12.70
CA ARG A 37 13.31 -25.64 12.66
C ARG A 37 14.13 -26.78 13.27
N ARG A 38 13.49 -27.68 14.03
CA ARG A 38 14.11 -28.84 14.70
C ARG A 38 13.46 -30.14 14.24
N GLY A 39 14.18 -31.26 14.37
CA GLY A 39 13.66 -32.62 14.13
C GLY A 39 13.30 -32.90 12.67
N LEU A 40 12.25 -33.71 12.46
CA LEU A 40 11.75 -34.16 11.15
C LEU A 40 11.50 -32.99 10.17
N ALA A 41 11.04 -31.85 10.66
CA ALA A 41 10.81 -30.67 9.82
C ALA A 41 12.10 -30.08 9.21
N ALA A 42 13.25 -30.27 9.87
CA ALA A 42 14.54 -29.88 9.31
C ALA A 42 15.00 -30.84 8.21
N LEU A 43 14.77 -32.15 8.39
CA LEU A 43 15.11 -33.19 7.41
C LEU A 43 14.27 -33.08 6.14
N VAL A 44 12.94 -32.94 6.28
CA VAL A 44 12.02 -32.74 5.14
C VAL A 44 12.41 -31.50 4.35
N ARG A 45 12.81 -30.41 5.03
CA ARG A 45 13.29 -29.20 4.37
C ARG A 45 14.62 -29.41 3.66
N PHE A 46 15.53 -30.19 4.21
CA PHE A 46 16.81 -30.46 3.55
C PHE A 46 16.61 -31.17 2.21
N LEU A 47 15.67 -32.12 2.15
CA LEU A 47 15.40 -32.92 0.94
C LEU A 47 14.45 -32.24 -0.05
N PHE A 48 13.43 -31.53 0.43
CA PHE A 48 12.34 -30.99 -0.40
C PHE A 48 12.08 -29.49 -0.20
N GLY A 49 12.89 -28.81 0.60
CA GLY A 49 12.72 -27.40 0.94
C GLY A 49 13.19 -26.44 -0.17
N PRO A 50 12.81 -25.16 -0.06
CA PRO A 50 13.31 -24.13 -0.97
C PRO A 50 14.84 -24.00 -0.86
N PRO A 51 15.53 -23.56 -1.94
CA PRO A 51 16.96 -23.31 -1.90
C PRO A 51 17.29 -22.28 -0.81
N ARG A 52 18.48 -22.38 -0.24
CA ARG A 52 18.99 -21.34 0.68
C ARG A 52 19.20 -20.03 -0.07
N LEU A 53 19.06 -18.92 0.64
CA LEU A 53 19.38 -17.60 0.08
C LEU A 53 20.89 -17.51 -0.19
N GLN A 54 21.26 -17.03 -1.37
CA GLN A 54 22.66 -16.90 -1.77
C GLN A 54 23.44 -15.94 -0.84
N PRO A 55 24.74 -16.16 -0.60
CA PRO A 55 25.53 -15.33 0.33
C PRO A 55 25.49 -13.84 0.03
N GLN A 56 25.58 -13.45 -1.25
CA GLN A 56 25.54 -12.05 -1.68
C GLN A 56 24.23 -11.33 -1.35
N LEU A 57 23.14 -12.07 -1.14
CA LEU A 57 21.82 -11.52 -0.82
C LEU A 57 21.58 -11.42 0.70
N GLN A 58 22.50 -11.93 1.54
CA GLN A 58 22.34 -11.86 2.99
C GLN A 58 22.39 -10.43 3.51
N GLY A 59 23.18 -9.55 2.89
CA GLY A 59 23.27 -8.14 3.27
C GLY A 59 21.92 -7.41 3.14
N GLU A 60 21.21 -7.57 2.01
CA GLU A 60 19.87 -6.99 1.86
C GLU A 60 18.85 -7.59 2.81
N ARG A 61 18.94 -8.90 3.09
CA ARG A 61 18.07 -9.56 4.08
C ARG A 61 18.30 -8.99 5.48
N GLU A 62 19.54 -8.84 5.90
CA GLU A 62 19.89 -8.26 7.20
C GLU A 62 19.45 -6.80 7.28
N LEU A 63 19.63 -6.03 6.22
CA LEU A 63 19.14 -4.65 6.13
C LEU A 63 17.62 -4.58 6.30
N ALA A 64 16.86 -5.44 5.60
CA ALA A 64 15.40 -5.49 5.74
C ALA A 64 14.98 -5.79 7.19
N LEU A 65 15.61 -6.77 7.82
CA LEU A 65 15.32 -7.15 9.20
C LEU A 65 15.77 -6.07 10.20
N ALA A 66 16.86 -5.35 9.92
CA ALA A 66 17.32 -4.22 10.73
C ALA A 66 16.36 -3.04 10.64
N MET A 67 15.89 -2.67 9.43
CA MET A 67 14.83 -1.68 9.25
C MET A 67 13.56 -2.07 10.01
N ALA A 68 13.24 -3.36 10.07
CA ALA A 68 12.11 -3.87 10.84
C ALA A 68 12.28 -3.79 12.38
N GLN A 69 13.50 -3.58 12.87
CA GLN A 69 13.81 -3.32 14.29
C GLN A 69 14.05 -1.83 14.58
N CYS A 70 14.19 -1.01 13.54
CA CYS A 70 14.36 0.43 13.66
C CYS A 70 13.01 1.10 13.91
N GLY A 71 12.84 1.72 15.07
CA GLY A 71 11.64 2.48 15.40
C GLY A 71 11.56 3.80 14.64
N LEU A 72 10.37 4.36 14.57
CA LEU A 72 10.19 5.73 14.08
C LEU A 72 10.85 6.71 15.06
N ASP A 73 11.79 7.52 14.58
CA ASP A 73 12.56 8.49 15.38
C ASP A 73 12.31 9.90 14.85
N ASP A 74 11.87 10.78 15.74
CA ASP A 74 11.50 12.17 15.43
C ASP A 74 12.71 13.07 15.17
N ASN A 75 13.90 12.68 15.67
CA ASN A 75 15.14 13.39 15.42
C ASN A 75 15.68 13.11 14.01
N GLU A 76 15.25 12.01 13.39
CA GLU A 76 15.68 11.61 12.07
C GLU A 76 14.81 12.23 10.98
N ARG A 77 15.35 13.24 10.29
CA ARG A 77 14.63 13.98 9.23
C ARG A 77 14.13 13.06 8.11
N VAL A 78 14.89 12.03 7.77
CA VAL A 78 14.51 11.05 6.74
C VAL A 78 13.25 10.30 7.16
N HIS A 79 13.14 9.90 8.43
CA HIS A 79 11.97 9.21 8.96
C HIS A 79 10.70 10.06 8.83
N MET A 80 10.79 11.35 9.21
CA MET A 80 9.68 12.29 9.08
C MET A 80 9.27 12.51 7.62
N ARG A 81 10.25 12.64 6.72
CA ARG A 81 9.99 12.81 5.28
C ARG A 81 9.31 11.58 4.67
N ILE A 82 9.68 10.37 5.07
CA ILE A 82 9.01 9.13 4.62
C ILE A 82 7.54 9.18 5.01
N LEU A 83 7.26 9.43 6.29
CA LEU A 83 5.91 9.45 6.83
C LEU A 83 5.03 10.53 6.17
N GLN A 84 5.54 11.75 6.04
CA GLN A 84 4.84 12.86 5.37
C GLN A 84 4.65 12.61 3.87
N THR A 85 5.58 11.91 3.21
CA THR A 85 5.43 11.57 1.78
C THR A 85 4.29 10.58 1.58
N ILE A 86 4.16 9.58 2.46
CA ILE A 86 3.05 8.63 2.43
C ILE A 86 1.72 9.37 2.55
N TYR A 87 1.63 10.28 3.54
CA TYR A 87 0.45 11.13 3.72
C TYR A 87 0.08 11.92 2.46
N LYS A 88 1.04 12.67 1.90
CA LYS A 88 0.83 13.47 0.69
C LYS A 88 0.39 12.62 -0.50
N LYS A 89 0.97 11.42 -0.68
CA LYS A 89 0.64 10.55 -1.81
C LYS A 89 -0.74 9.91 -1.71
N LEU A 90 -1.16 9.51 -0.51
CA LEU A 90 -2.49 8.92 -0.28
C LEU A 90 -3.59 9.97 -0.34
N THR A 91 -3.42 11.09 0.38
CA THR A 91 -4.43 12.16 0.47
C THR A 91 -4.43 13.09 -0.74
N ARG A 92 -3.37 13.07 -1.55
CA ARG A 92 -3.10 14.04 -2.61
C ARG A 92 -3.00 15.49 -2.10
N SER A 93 -2.77 15.68 -0.79
CA SER A 93 -2.56 16.99 -0.20
C SER A 93 -1.21 17.58 -0.61
N GLY A 94 -1.21 18.85 -1.00
CA GLY A 94 0.02 19.62 -1.25
C GLY A 94 0.72 20.09 0.04
N LEU A 95 0.01 20.05 1.17
CA LEU A 95 0.50 20.54 2.45
C LEU A 95 1.29 19.47 3.21
N GLY A 96 2.25 19.91 4.02
CA GLY A 96 2.85 19.03 5.02
C GLY A 96 1.84 18.67 6.11
N CYS A 97 2.11 17.59 6.84
CA CYS A 97 1.35 17.21 8.04
C CYS A 97 2.28 17.14 9.26
N PRO A 98 1.77 17.46 10.47
CA PRO A 98 2.55 17.36 11.70
C PRO A 98 2.86 15.89 12.06
N ARG A 99 3.87 15.67 12.92
CA ARG A 99 4.26 14.32 13.38
C ARG A 99 3.14 13.59 14.11
N TYR A 100 2.28 14.32 14.81
CA TYR A 100 1.17 13.77 15.58
C TYR A 100 -0.15 14.42 15.18
N GLY A 101 -1.26 13.68 15.25
CA GLY A 101 -2.61 14.22 15.09
C GLY A 101 -3.60 13.23 14.47
N ALA A 102 -4.89 13.59 14.51
CA ALA A 102 -6.01 12.77 14.05
C ALA A 102 -5.94 12.38 12.55
N HIS A 103 -5.25 13.18 11.73
CA HIS A 103 -5.00 12.85 10.32
C HIS A 103 -4.31 11.50 10.10
N TRP A 104 -3.60 10.96 11.10
CA TRP A 104 -3.06 9.59 11.03
C TRP A 104 -4.14 8.52 11.21
N GLU A 105 -5.15 8.78 12.04
CA GLU A 105 -6.31 7.91 12.22
C GLU A 105 -7.16 7.86 10.94
N GLU A 106 -7.29 8.99 10.23
CA GLU A 106 -7.92 9.07 8.90
C GLU A 106 -7.21 8.21 7.84
N LEU A 107 -5.91 7.96 8.02
CA LEU A 107 -5.12 7.04 7.19
C LEU A 107 -5.27 5.56 7.62
N GLY A 108 -5.93 5.31 8.75
CA GLY A 108 -6.15 3.98 9.32
C GLY A 108 -5.05 3.51 10.27
N PHE A 109 -4.28 4.42 10.88
CA PHE A 109 -3.51 4.11 12.11
C PHE A 109 -4.46 4.02 13.31
N GLN A 110 -4.05 3.36 14.39
CA GLN A 110 -4.91 3.15 15.57
C GLN A 110 -5.00 4.39 16.49
N GLY A 111 -4.17 5.41 16.24
CA GLY A 111 -4.17 6.65 17.00
C GLY A 111 -3.33 7.73 16.32
N ALA A 112 -3.25 8.88 16.99
CA ALA A 112 -2.54 10.07 16.51
C ALA A 112 -1.00 9.92 16.39
N ASP A 113 -0.42 8.79 16.80
CA ASP A 113 1.00 8.48 16.70
C ASP A 113 1.24 7.17 15.90
N PRO A 114 1.61 7.26 14.61
CA PRO A 114 1.98 6.08 13.80
C PRO A 114 3.07 5.18 14.42
N GLY A 115 3.94 5.75 15.26
CA GLY A 115 5.03 5.01 15.92
C GLY A 115 4.52 3.89 16.84
N THR A 116 3.31 4.00 17.41
CA THR A 116 2.76 2.97 18.31
C THR A 116 2.42 1.68 17.58
N ASP A 117 1.99 1.79 16.33
CA ASP A 117 1.55 0.64 15.51
C ASP A 117 2.73 -0.07 14.85
N LEU A 118 3.82 0.66 14.61
CA LEU A 118 5.03 0.17 13.93
C LEU A 118 5.94 -0.71 14.82
N ARG A 119 5.61 -0.98 16.09
CA ARG A 119 6.48 -1.73 17.01
C ARG A 119 6.91 -3.11 16.49
N GLY A 120 6.10 -3.75 15.64
CA GLY A 120 6.38 -5.08 15.07
C GLY A 120 7.05 -5.07 13.69
N THR A 121 7.11 -3.90 13.03
CA THR A 121 7.50 -3.77 11.62
C THR A 121 8.52 -2.67 11.36
N GLY A 122 8.73 -1.77 12.34
CA GLY A 122 9.66 -0.66 12.29
C GLY A 122 9.54 0.20 11.04
N MET A 123 10.67 0.79 10.67
CA MET A 123 10.82 1.56 9.43
C MET A 123 10.62 0.71 8.18
N LEU A 124 10.76 -0.62 8.22
CA LEU A 124 10.42 -1.46 7.06
C LEU A 124 8.93 -1.32 6.67
N GLY A 125 8.03 -1.18 7.64
CA GLY A 125 6.60 -0.94 7.37
C GLY A 125 6.37 0.34 6.58
N LEU A 126 6.98 1.44 7.02
CA LEU A 126 6.91 2.72 6.32
C LEU A 126 7.64 2.69 4.96
N MET A 127 8.77 1.99 4.86
CA MET A 127 9.48 1.82 3.57
C MET A 127 8.63 1.06 2.54
N GLN A 128 7.88 0.05 2.96
CA GLN A 128 6.98 -0.68 2.07
C GLN A 128 5.76 0.16 1.66
N MET A 129 5.18 0.92 2.59
CA MET A 129 4.14 1.91 2.25
C MET A 129 4.68 2.95 1.25
N LEU A 130 5.89 3.48 1.49
CA LEU A 130 6.53 4.45 0.62
C LEU A 130 6.74 3.88 -0.79
N TYR A 131 7.27 2.66 -0.91
CA TYR A 131 7.40 1.98 -2.21
C TYR A 131 6.05 1.93 -2.94
N PHE A 132 5.01 1.52 -2.23
CA PHE A 132 3.67 1.28 -2.77
C PHE A 132 2.98 2.56 -3.28
N VAL A 133 3.30 3.72 -2.70
CA VAL A 133 2.72 5.01 -3.10
C VAL A 133 3.65 5.85 -3.97
N MET A 134 4.88 5.40 -4.20
CA MET A 134 5.86 6.11 -5.03
C MET A 134 6.07 5.45 -6.40
N ASP A 135 5.92 4.12 -6.51
CA ASP A 135 6.02 3.42 -7.81
C ASP A 135 4.76 3.70 -8.65
N SER A 136 4.94 4.23 -9.85
CA SER A 136 3.85 4.57 -10.78
C SER A 136 2.96 3.38 -11.14
N ARG A 137 3.50 2.16 -11.06
CA ARG A 137 2.79 0.92 -11.35
C ARG A 137 1.86 0.49 -10.21
N THR A 138 2.21 0.81 -8.96
CA THR A 138 1.46 0.38 -7.78
C THR A 138 0.63 1.50 -7.14
N LEU A 139 0.97 2.76 -7.41
CA LEU A 139 0.23 3.92 -6.94
C LEU A 139 -1.28 3.89 -7.29
N PRO A 140 -1.72 3.50 -8.50
CA PRO A 140 -3.15 3.39 -8.80
C PRO A 140 -3.88 2.42 -7.86
N LEU A 141 -3.25 1.26 -7.58
CA LEU A 141 -3.79 0.29 -6.63
C LEU A 141 -3.85 0.87 -5.21
N ALA A 142 -2.78 1.54 -4.76
CA ALA A 142 -2.75 2.17 -3.45
C ALA A 142 -3.88 3.20 -3.29
N GLN A 143 -4.14 3.99 -4.33
CA GLN A 143 -5.22 4.99 -4.34
C GLN A 143 -6.61 4.36 -4.40
N GLU A 144 -6.81 3.29 -5.18
CA GLU A 144 -8.09 2.55 -5.18
C GLU A 144 -8.42 2.00 -3.79
N ILE A 145 -7.43 1.42 -3.13
CA ILE A 145 -7.58 0.85 -1.80
C ILE A 145 -7.82 1.95 -0.77
N PHE A 146 -7.08 3.06 -0.85
CA PHE A 146 -7.30 4.20 0.05
C PHE A 146 -8.69 4.81 -0.18
N LYS A 147 -9.19 4.88 -1.42
CA LYS A 147 -10.56 5.33 -1.67
C LYS A 147 -11.60 4.43 -0.98
N LEU A 148 -11.36 3.12 -0.90
CA LEU A 148 -12.20 2.20 -0.14
C LEU A 148 -12.18 2.52 1.37
N SER A 149 -11.05 2.98 1.91
CA SER A 149 -10.97 3.40 3.32
C SER A 149 -11.75 4.68 3.62
N GLN A 150 -11.99 5.53 2.63
CA GLN A 150 -12.68 6.82 2.77
C GLN A 150 -14.20 6.75 2.54
N HIS A 151 -14.77 5.56 2.27
CA HIS A 151 -16.16 5.42 1.85
C HIS A 151 -17.20 5.71 2.97
N GLU A 152 -16.73 6.08 4.16
CA GLU A 152 -17.54 6.51 5.31
C GLU A 152 -18.32 7.81 5.08
N THR A 153 -17.80 8.76 4.28
CA THR A 153 -18.24 10.16 4.41
C THR A 153 -19.48 10.55 3.59
N GLN A 154 -20.06 9.67 2.78
CA GLN A 154 -21.16 10.01 1.85
C GLN A 154 -22.37 9.06 1.86
N ALA A 155 -22.37 8.02 2.69
CA ALA A 155 -23.47 7.04 2.74
C ALA A 155 -24.51 7.39 3.83
N PRO A 156 -25.82 7.27 3.55
CA PRO A 156 -26.88 7.56 4.53
C PRO A 156 -26.82 6.61 5.74
N ALA A 157 -27.24 7.13 6.90
CA ALA A 157 -27.06 6.53 8.23
C ALA A 157 -27.59 5.08 8.40
N ILE A 158 -28.52 4.63 7.55
CA ILE A 158 -29.09 3.26 7.60
C ILE A 158 -28.12 2.22 6.98
N THR A 159 -27.14 2.65 6.19
CA THR A 159 -26.08 1.78 5.62
C THR A 159 -24.84 1.66 6.54
N LEU A 160 -24.83 2.33 7.71
CA LEU A 160 -23.69 2.29 8.64
C LEU A 160 -23.45 0.91 9.27
N ILE A 161 -24.42 0.00 9.21
CA ILE A 161 -24.31 -1.36 9.76
C ILE A 161 -23.54 -2.32 8.79
N LEU A 162 -23.30 -1.92 7.53
CA LEU A 162 -22.65 -2.74 6.49
C LEU A 162 -21.31 -2.16 5.99
N LEU A 163 -20.61 -1.38 6.81
CA LEU A 163 -19.42 -0.65 6.35
C LEU A 163 -18.21 -1.57 6.10
N GLN A 164 -17.72 -1.57 4.85
CA GLN A 164 -16.40 -2.06 4.48
C GLN A 164 -15.31 -1.04 4.86
N ASN A 165 -15.23 -0.65 6.13
CA ASN A 165 -14.17 0.25 6.58
C ASN A 165 -12.83 -0.47 6.46
N PHE A 166 -12.09 -0.19 5.39
CA PHE A 166 -10.78 -0.78 5.14
C PHE A 166 -9.70 0.07 5.81
N PRO A 167 -9.09 -0.33 6.95
CA PRO A 167 -8.15 0.53 7.65
C PRO A 167 -6.75 0.40 7.01
N PHE A 168 -6.44 1.31 6.07
CA PHE A 168 -5.29 1.19 5.16
C PHE A 168 -3.96 0.95 5.88
N CYS A 169 -3.59 1.83 6.81
CA CYS A 169 -2.29 1.77 7.46
C CYS A 169 -2.14 0.57 8.40
N ILE A 170 -3.13 0.21 9.21
CA ILE A 170 -3.00 -0.97 10.08
C ILE A 170 -2.99 -2.28 9.27
N MET A 171 -3.73 -2.35 8.15
CA MET A 171 -3.65 -3.50 7.23
C MET A 171 -2.26 -3.60 6.58
N SER A 172 -1.71 -2.46 6.16
CA SER A 172 -0.34 -2.37 5.66
C SER A 172 0.67 -2.91 6.69
N VAL A 173 0.60 -2.46 7.95
CA VAL A 173 1.48 -2.94 9.04
C VAL A 173 1.34 -4.46 9.22
N ASN A 174 0.12 -5.00 9.20
CA ASN A 174 -0.10 -6.44 9.30
C ASN A 174 0.50 -7.21 8.10
N ILE A 175 0.35 -6.69 6.88
CA ILE A 175 0.96 -7.28 5.68
C ILE A 175 2.48 -7.25 5.78
N THR A 176 3.10 -6.15 6.21
CA THR A 176 4.56 -6.10 6.45
C THR A 176 5.00 -7.18 7.44
N ARG A 177 4.24 -7.39 8.52
CA ARG A 177 4.54 -8.47 9.49
C ARG A 177 4.52 -9.85 8.83
N ILE A 178 3.54 -10.12 7.97
CA ILE A 178 3.46 -11.35 7.17
C ILE A 178 4.68 -11.49 6.25
N VAL A 179 5.09 -10.40 5.58
CA VAL A 179 6.27 -10.40 4.70
C VAL A 179 7.56 -10.66 5.48
N ILE A 180 7.75 -10.05 6.65
CA ILE A 180 8.88 -10.31 7.55
C ILE A 180 8.91 -11.79 7.94
N GLN A 181 7.75 -12.36 8.28
CA GLN A 181 7.67 -13.77 8.65
C GLN A 181 8.03 -14.69 7.47
N ALA A 182 7.51 -14.40 6.26
CA ALA A 182 7.87 -15.13 5.04
C ALA A 182 9.38 -15.06 4.73
N LEU A 183 10.03 -13.91 5.00
CA LEU A 183 11.47 -13.76 4.87
C LEU A 183 12.24 -14.59 5.92
N ARG A 184 11.83 -14.53 7.20
CA ARG A 184 12.45 -15.29 8.31
C ARG A 184 12.31 -16.81 8.15
N GLU A 185 11.23 -17.24 7.51
CA GLU A 185 10.96 -18.64 7.16
C GLU A 185 11.62 -19.08 5.85
N GLU A 186 12.29 -18.16 5.15
CA GLU A 186 13.00 -18.38 3.89
C GLU A 186 12.06 -18.86 2.75
N CYS A 187 10.78 -18.47 2.82
CA CYS A 187 9.79 -18.82 1.80
C CYS A 187 10.06 -18.16 0.45
N LEU A 188 10.83 -17.07 0.45
CA LEU A 188 11.11 -16.24 -0.71
C LEU A 188 12.48 -16.50 -1.33
N SER A 189 13.33 -17.33 -0.71
CA SER A 189 14.72 -17.53 -1.13
C SER A 189 14.87 -17.93 -2.60
N ARG A 190 13.96 -18.77 -3.12
CA ARG A 190 13.96 -19.13 -4.55
C ARG A 190 13.76 -17.91 -5.45
N GLU A 191 12.81 -17.05 -5.12
CA GLU A 191 12.49 -15.88 -5.93
C GLU A 191 13.55 -14.78 -5.76
N CYS A 192 14.05 -14.57 -4.55
CA CYS A 192 15.18 -13.66 -4.31
C CYS A 192 16.42 -14.08 -5.10
N ASN A 193 16.78 -15.38 -5.08
CA ASN A 193 17.91 -15.90 -5.86
C ASN A 193 17.66 -15.76 -7.37
N ARG A 194 16.42 -15.92 -7.83
CA ARG A 194 16.09 -15.75 -9.26
C ARG A 194 16.25 -14.30 -9.72
N ARG A 195 15.82 -13.33 -8.90
CA ARG A 195 15.86 -11.90 -9.22
C ARG A 195 17.14 -11.19 -8.79
N GLN A 196 17.99 -11.85 -8.00
CA GLN A 196 19.21 -11.27 -7.43
C GLN A 196 18.95 -10.03 -6.56
N GLN A 197 17.77 -9.99 -5.91
CA GLN A 197 17.33 -8.87 -5.09
C GLN A 197 16.41 -9.38 -3.99
N VAL A 198 16.57 -8.88 -2.75
CA VAL A 198 15.69 -9.21 -1.63
C VAL A 198 14.68 -8.10 -1.42
N ILE A 199 15.12 -6.84 -1.31
CA ILE A 199 14.23 -5.70 -0.98
C ILE A 199 13.12 -5.56 -2.03
N ALA A 200 13.46 -5.63 -3.32
CA ALA A 200 12.47 -5.58 -4.41
C ALA A 200 11.43 -6.71 -4.31
N VAL A 201 11.87 -7.94 -3.99
CA VAL A 201 10.96 -9.09 -3.84
C VAL A 201 10.04 -8.92 -2.63
N LEU A 202 10.52 -8.37 -1.51
CA LEU A 202 9.70 -8.08 -0.34
C LEU A 202 8.64 -7.03 -0.63
N ASN A 203 9.02 -5.97 -1.35
CA ASN A 203 8.14 -4.88 -1.75
C ASN A 203 7.05 -5.35 -2.72
N ASP A 204 7.42 -6.15 -3.72
CA ASP A 204 6.45 -6.74 -4.65
C ASP A 204 5.52 -7.73 -3.94
N LEU A 205 6.04 -8.54 -3.01
CA LEU A 205 5.19 -9.45 -2.22
C LEU A 205 4.21 -8.66 -1.33
N TYR A 206 4.67 -7.56 -0.72
CA TYR A 206 3.83 -6.66 0.05
C TYR A 206 2.68 -6.11 -0.83
N ALA A 207 2.99 -5.56 -2.01
CA ALA A 207 1.98 -5.03 -2.92
C ALA A 207 1.02 -6.13 -3.43
N ALA A 208 1.55 -7.33 -3.70
CA ALA A 208 0.74 -8.48 -4.12
C ALA A 208 -0.20 -8.98 -3.03
N ALA A 209 0.27 -9.02 -1.79
CA ALA A 209 -0.56 -9.37 -0.64
C ALA A 209 -1.66 -8.32 -0.41
N PHE A 210 -1.33 -7.05 -0.60
CA PHE A 210 -2.31 -5.96 -0.55
C PHE A 210 -3.38 -6.10 -1.64
N LEU A 211 -2.97 -6.36 -2.88
CA LEU A 211 -3.90 -6.62 -3.99
C LEU A 211 -4.84 -7.80 -3.69
N GLN A 212 -4.31 -8.90 -3.15
CA GLN A 212 -5.12 -10.06 -2.78
C GLN A 212 -6.13 -9.69 -1.68
N LEU A 213 -5.67 -9.03 -0.62
CA LEU A 213 -6.53 -8.62 0.49
C LEU A 213 -7.64 -7.69 -0.01
N TYR A 214 -7.30 -6.66 -0.77
CA TYR A 214 -8.25 -5.72 -1.37
C TYR A 214 -9.28 -6.44 -2.24
N ARG A 215 -8.86 -7.41 -3.06
CA ARG A 215 -9.79 -8.19 -3.91
C ARG A 215 -10.78 -9.00 -3.08
N VAL A 216 -10.30 -9.73 -2.08
CA VAL A 216 -11.19 -10.50 -1.21
C VAL A 216 -12.12 -9.56 -0.44
N TRP A 217 -11.58 -8.46 0.08
CA TRP A 217 -12.33 -7.50 0.87
C TRP A 217 -13.47 -6.87 0.09
N LYS A 218 -13.17 -6.32 -1.09
CA LYS A 218 -14.12 -5.60 -1.93
C LYS A 218 -15.20 -6.52 -2.51
N TRP A 219 -14.81 -7.66 -3.11
CA TRP A 219 -15.75 -8.52 -3.83
C TRP A 219 -16.58 -9.44 -2.92
N GLN A 220 -16.10 -9.74 -1.71
CA GLN A 220 -16.86 -10.56 -0.74
C GLN A 220 -17.51 -9.73 0.37
N HIS A 221 -17.49 -8.41 0.23
CA HIS A 221 -18.05 -7.47 1.19
C HIS A 221 -17.59 -7.68 2.63
N LYS A 222 -16.27 -7.81 2.81
CA LYS A 222 -15.67 -8.05 4.13
C LYS A 222 -15.65 -6.79 4.99
N THR A 223 -15.66 -7.00 6.29
CA THR A 223 -15.65 -5.95 7.30
C THR A 223 -14.45 -6.10 8.22
N LEU A 224 -14.28 -5.16 9.16
CA LEU A 224 -13.24 -5.25 10.18
C LEU A 224 -13.33 -6.54 11.02
N ALA A 225 -14.53 -7.10 11.22
CA ALA A 225 -14.73 -8.35 11.93
C ALA A 225 -14.08 -9.56 11.21
N ASP A 226 -13.98 -9.51 9.88
CA ASP A 226 -13.34 -10.56 9.07
C ASP A 226 -11.80 -10.47 9.05
N SER A 227 -11.24 -9.33 9.46
CA SER A 227 -9.82 -9.01 9.28
C SER A 227 -8.87 -10.08 9.80
N GLY A 228 -9.11 -10.61 11.00
CA GLY A 228 -8.27 -11.64 11.61
C GLY A 228 -8.22 -12.93 10.79
N PHE A 229 -9.35 -13.34 10.22
CA PHE A 229 -9.41 -14.52 9.33
C PHE A 229 -8.70 -14.26 8.01
N LEU A 230 -8.97 -13.12 7.37
CA LEU A 230 -8.36 -12.73 6.10
C LEU A 230 -6.84 -12.64 6.20
N LEU A 231 -6.31 -12.04 7.27
CA LEU A 231 -4.87 -11.94 7.50
C LEU A 231 -4.22 -13.32 7.67
N LYS A 232 -4.91 -14.27 8.32
CA LYS A 232 -4.43 -15.65 8.46
C LYS A 232 -4.42 -16.39 7.12
N GLU A 233 -5.45 -16.23 6.29
CA GLU A 233 -5.46 -16.79 4.93
C GLU A 233 -4.39 -16.18 4.03
N LEU A 234 -4.15 -14.87 4.18
CA LEU A 234 -3.11 -14.15 3.47
C LEU A 234 -1.71 -14.62 3.89
N GLU A 235 -1.47 -14.85 5.18
CA GLU A 235 -0.23 -15.45 5.69
C GLU A 235 0.00 -16.85 5.09
N LEU A 236 -1.04 -17.68 5.01
CA LEU A 236 -0.94 -18.99 4.36
C LEU A 236 -0.61 -18.87 2.87
N SER A 237 -1.22 -17.90 2.17
CA SER A 237 -1.02 -17.66 0.74
C SER A 237 0.39 -17.17 0.44
N THR A 238 0.88 -16.18 1.20
CA THR A 238 2.26 -15.64 1.06
C THR A 238 3.32 -16.71 1.35
N ARG A 239 3.07 -17.59 2.33
CA ARG A 239 3.98 -18.68 2.68
C ARG A 239 4.01 -19.81 1.66
N LYS A 240 2.83 -20.27 1.20
CA LYS A 240 2.70 -21.46 0.35
C LYS A 240 2.76 -21.15 -1.14
N LYS A 241 2.32 -19.97 -1.56
CA LYS A 241 2.09 -19.61 -2.98
C LYS A 241 2.66 -18.22 -3.35
N PRO A 242 3.85 -17.80 -2.89
CA PRO A 242 4.36 -16.44 -3.15
C PRO A 242 4.49 -16.14 -4.64
N LYS A 243 4.91 -17.11 -5.46
CA LYS A 243 5.01 -16.95 -6.93
C LYS A 243 3.65 -16.65 -7.59
N GLN A 244 2.55 -17.21 -7.08
CA GLN A 244 1.22 -16.95 -7.63
C GLN A 244 0.77 -15.52 -7.30
N LEU A 245 1.06 -15.04 -6.09
CA LEU A 245 0.77 -13.66 -5.70
C LEU A 245 1.54 -12.66 -6.57
N LEU A 246 2.85 -12.88 -6.74
CA LEU A 246 3.68 -12.01 -7.57
C LEU A 246 3.19 -11.97 -9.02
N LYS A 247 2.81 -13.12 -9.60
CA LYS A 247 2.19 -13.17 -10.93
C LYS A 247 0.85 -12.42 -11.00
N SER A 248 0.03 -12.52 -9.94
CA SER A 248 -1.25 -11.81 -9.87
C SER A 248 -1.04 -10.29 -9.82
N LEU A 249 -0.02 -9.81 -9.12
CA LEU A 249 0.35 -8.39 -9.12
C LEU A 249 0.85 -7.95 -10.50
N GLU A 250 1.76 -8.70 -11.10
CA GLU A 250 2.28 -8.43 -12.44
C GLU A 250 1.15 -8.33 -13.48
N ALA A 251 0.21 -9.28 -13.44
CA ALA A 251 -0.97 -9.25 -14.32
C ALA A 251 -1.90 -8.05 -14.05
N TYR A 252 -2.02 -7.58 -12.81
CA TYR A 252 -2.79 -6.38 -12.49
C TYR A 252 -2.08 -5.12 -13.01
N VAL A 253 -0.80 -4.96 -12.70
CA VAL A 253 0.01 -3.81 -13.09
C VAL A 253 0.07 -3.67 -14.62
N ASN A 254 0.23 -4.78 -15.34
CA ASN A 254 0.28 -4.77 -16.81
C ASN A 254 -1.09 -4.49 -17.47
N ARG A 255 -2.19 -4.59 -16.72
CA ARG A 255 -3.54 -4.27 -17.18
C ARG A 255 -3.99 -2.87 -16.79
N SER A 256 -3.33 -2.22 -15.83
CA SER A 256 -3.72 -0.87 -15.39
C SER A 256 -3.53 0.11 -16.56
N PRO A 257 -4.52 0.99 -16.82
CA PRO A 257 -4.56 1.87 -17.99
C PRO A 257 -3.46 2.96 -18.03
N ALA A 258 -2.45 2.91 -17.16
CA ALA A 258 -1.24 3.71 -17.31
C ALA A 258 -0.42 3.35 -18.57
N ALA A 259 -0.68 2.18 -19.17
CA ALA A 259 -0.11 1.78 -20.46
C ALA A 259 -0.90 2.30 -21.67
N ASP A 260 -2.18 2.66 -21.50
CA ASP A 260 -2.98 3.36 -22.51
C ASP A 260 -2.85 4.86 -22.25
N GLY A 261 -1.67 5.39 -22.57
CA GLY A 261 -1.41 6.82 -22.53
C GLY A 261 -2.46 7.60 -23.34
N PHE A 262 -2.95 8.69 -22.74
CA PHE A 262 -3.53 9.86 -23.37
C PHE A 262 -3.42 9.89 -24.91
N GLN A 263 -4.40 9.31 -25.60
CA GLN A 263 -4.80 9.80 -26.91
C GLN A 263 -5.97 10.75 -26.67
N GLN A 264 -5.66 12.03 -26.50
CA GLN A 264 -6.61 13.06 -26.91
C GLN A 264 -6.90 12.80 -28.39
N PRO A 265 -8.16 12.61 -28.81
CA PRO A 265 -8.48 12.67 -30.22
C PRO A 265 -8.24 14.11 -30.66
N SER A 266 -7.24 14.32 -31.52
CA SER A 266 -7.10 15.57 -32.26
C SER A 266 -8.44 15.89 -32.95
N PRO A 267 -8.91 17.15 -32.95
CA PRO A 267 -10.10 17.48 -33.69
C PRO A 267 -9.84 17.22 -35.18
N PRO A 268 -10.80 16.62 -35.92
CA PRO A 268 -10.64 16.42 -37.35
C PRO A 268 -10.62 17.79 -38.04
N SER A 269 -9.60 17.99 -38.87
CA SER A 269 -9.50 19.11 -39.80
C SER A 269 -10.77 19.21 -40.63
N ALA A 270 -11.45 20.35 -40.57
CA ALA A 270 -12.63 20.62 -41.36
C ALA A 270 -12.27 20.70 -42.85
N SER A 271 -12.82 19.78 -43.63
CA SER A 271 -12.98 19.94 -45.08
C SER A 271 -14.39 19.49 -45.47
N GLY A 272 -15.25 20.48 -45.70
CA GLY A 272 -16.31 20.45 -46.71
C GLY A 272 -17.55 19.58 -46.46
N GLY A 273 -18.67 20.25 -46.18
CA GLY A 273 -19.93 20.01 -46.92
C GLY A 273 -21.02 19.19 -46.22
N GLY A 274 -22.09 19.88 -45.82
CA GLY A 274 -23.45 19.40 -46.11
C GLY A 274 -24.27 18.86 -44.94
N GLU A 275 -25.35 19.59 -44.67
CA GLU A 275 -26.66 19.17 -44.13
C GLU A 275 -26.87 19.12 -42.61
N GLU A 276 -27.71 20.08 -42.18
CA GLU A 276 -28.32 20.24 -40.87
C GLU A 276 -29.24 19.07 -40.54
N ILE A 277 -29.15 18.55 -39.31
CA ILE A 277 -30.28 17.90 -38.65
C ILE A 277 -30.34 18.43 -37.21
N ASN A 278 -31.35 19.25 -36.97
CA ASN A 278 -31.64 19.91 -35.70
C ASN A 278 -32.36 18.92 -34.77
N PHE A 279 -31.75 18.56 -33.64
CA PHE A 279 -32.44 17.88 -32.54
C PHE A 279 -32.09 18.56 -31.21
N THR A 280 -33.04 19.36 -30.75
CA THR A 280 -33.02 20.18 -29.54
C THR A 280 -32.92 19.31 -28.28
N GLY A 281 -31.89 19.55 -27.48
CA GLY A 281 -31.70 18.93 -26.17
C GLY A 281 -32.65 19.51 -25.13
N VAL A 282 -33.36 18.63 -24.43
CA VAL A 282 -34.17 18.96 -23.26
C VAL A 282 -33.24 19.02 -22.05
N CYS A 283 -32.90 20.23 -21.60
CA CYS A 283 -32.51 20.56 -20.22
C CYS A 283 -32.44 22.09 -20.08
N ASP A 284 -33.59 22.76 -20.12
CA ASP A 284 -33.81 24.05 -19.46
C ASP A 284 -35.26 24.05 -18.97
N LEU A 285 -35.45 23.56 -17.75
CA LEU A 285 -36.66 23.83 -16.97
C LEU A 285 -36.22 24.59 -15.73
N GLN A 286 -36.11 25.90 -15.92
CA GLN A 286 -36.26 26.88 -14.87
C GLN A 286 -37.62 26.66 -14.20
N ILE A 287 -37.58 26.25 -12.93
CA ILE A 287 -38.75 26.30 -12.06
C ILE A 287 -38.87 27.76 -11.61
N GLU A 288 -39.72 28.53 -12.30
CA GLU A 288 -40.25 29.77 -11.78
C GLU A 288 -41.47 29.47 -10.90
N LEU A 289 -41.42 30.00 -9.68
CA LEU A 289 -42.52 30.05 -8.72
C LEU A 289 -43.35 31.30 -9.00
N GLU A 290 -44.61 31.12 -9.36
CA GLU A 290 -45.76 32.04 -9.23
C GLU A 290 -46.99 31.15 -9.51
N GLY A 291 -48.09 31.12 -8.77
CA GLY A 291 -48.77 32.15 -8.02
C GLY A 291 -50.28 31.92 -8.29
N GLU A 292 -51.00 31.57 -7.22
CA GLU A 292 -52.44 31.76 -7.02
C GLU A 292 -53.53 31.06 -7.88
N ALA A 293 -54.37 30.32 -7.13
CA ALA A 293 -55.82 30.49 -6.99
C ALA A 293 -56.82 29.86 -7.99
N ARG A 294 -57.62 28.95 -7.39
CA ARG A 294 -59.10 28.92 -7.29
C ARG A 294 -59.94 28.03 -8.22
N LEU A 295 -60.87 27.31 -7.53
CA LEU A 295 -62.25 26.90 -7.88
C LEU A 295 -62.34 25.73 -8.90
N ILE A 296 -63.05 24.62 -8.69
CA ILE A 296 -64.16 24.20 -7.80
C ILE A 296 -63.90 22.75 -7.39
#